data_AF-A0A417D210-F1
#
_entry.id   AF-A0A417D210-F1
#
_cell.length_a   1.000
_cell.length_b   1.000
_cell.length_c   1.000
_cell.angle_alpha   90.00
_cell.angle_beta   90.00
_cell.angle_gamma   90.00
#
_symmetry.space_group_name_H-M   'P 1'
#
loop_
_entity.id
_entity.type
_entity.pdbx_description
1 polymer ?
#
loop_
_entity_poly.entity_id
_entity_poly.type
_entity_poly.pdbx_seq_one_letter_code
_entity_poly.pdbx_strand_id
1 'polypeptide(L)'
;MRKWKKLLLPAMCAFMLQIPVIVNAEAVDSSNNVTSAVETPVATPTPALLDGIVKKGSRTYFYKNGVMQKNCWSPDKKQYFGKNGVAYAAPKVSGCKKNIVVKKIGKKYYGFDRNGFKVKKGVYADAKGTPYYFDKKGVRVAKKSNQLKAASKNKADGAVLRKLLGRPSKTKTLSSCNIGISKDLKLTYANIFVQLGKKTTGGEIVYGIQAR
;
A
#
# COMPACT_ATOMS: atom_id res chain seq x y z
N MET A 1 -19.38 -37.64 19.71
CA MET A 1 -19.86 -37.59 18.31
C MET A 1 -19.06 -36.56 17.50
N ARG A 2 -18.51 -37.03 16.37
CA ARG A 2 -17.87 -36.34 15.22
C ARG A 2 -17.04 -35.07 15.42
N LYS A 3 -15.72 -35.27 15.45
CA LYS A 3 -14.68 -34.30 15.07
C LYS A 3 -14.77 -34.00 13.57
N TRP A 4 -14.89 -32.73 13.16
CA TRP A 4 -14.71 -32.31 11.76
C TRP A 4 -13.38 -31.55 11.61
N LYS A 5 -12.39 -32.23 11.04
CA LYS A 5 -11.15 -31.62 10.55
C LYS A 5 -11.49 -30.77 9.32
N LYS A 6 -11.33 -29.45 9.42
CA LYS A 6 -11.42 -28.56 8.26
C LYS A 6 -10.19 -28.79 7.38
N LEU A 7 -10.40 -29.49 6.27
CA LEU A 7 -9.45 -29.64 5.19
C LEU A 7 -9.10 -28.24 4.65
N LEU A 8 -7.84 -27.83 4.78
CA LEU A 8 -7.30 -26.65 4.10
C LEU A 8 -7.09 -27.04 2.64
N LEU A 9 -7.92 -26.54 1.72
CA LEU A 9 -7.58 -26.51 0.31
C LEU A 9 -6.44 -25.50 0.11
N PRO A 10 -5.27 -25.90 -0.43
CA PRO A 10 -4.38 -24.93 -1.05
C PRO A 10 -5.10 -24.41 -2.31
N ALA A 11 -5.25 -23.10 -2.41
CA ALA A 11 -5.73 -22.44 -3.62
C ALA A 11 -4.71 -22.71 -4.74
N MET A 12 -4.94 -23.78 -5.49
CA MET A 12 -4.28 -24.06 -6.76
C MET A 12 -4.49 -22.86 -7.68
N CYS A 13 -3.39 -22.31 -8.18
CA CYS A 13 -3.40 -21.53 -9.41
C CYS A 13 -3.94 -22.45 -10.50
N ALA A 14 -5.22 -22.31 -10.85
CA ALA A 14 -5.82 -23.03 -11.96
C ALA A 14 -5.11 -22.62 -13.25
N PHE A 15 -4.30 -23.54 -13.77
CA PHE A 15 -3.66 -23.49 -15.07
C PHE A 15 -4.60 -24.20 -16.03
N MET A 16 -5.31 -23.44 -16.87
CA MET A 16 -6.01 -24.02 -18.02
C MET A 16 -5.05 -23.93 -19.20
N LEU A 17 -4.44 -25.06 -19.53
CA LEU A 17 -3.81 -25.31 -20.84
C LEU A 17 -4.94 -25.52 -21.84
N GLN A 18 -4.88 -24.89 -23.02
CA GLN A 18 -5.50 -25.43 -24.24
C GLN A 18 -4.90 -24.83 -25.53
N ILE A 19 -4.21 -25.74 -26.25
CA ILE A 19 -4.16 -26.09 -27.69
C ILE A 19 -3.80 -25.02 -28.76
N PRO A 20 -2.80 -25.28 -29.65
CA PRO A 20 -2.60 -24.52 -30.88
C PRO A 20 -3.62 -24.89 -31.97
N VAL A 21 -4.15 -23.87 -32.66
CA VAL A 21 -5.09 -24.00 -33.78
C VAL A 21 -4.37 -24.56 -35.01
N ILE A 22 -5.00 -25.56 -35.62
CA ILE A 22 -4.58 -26.27 -36.84
C ILE A 22 -4.72 -25.35 -38.05
N VAL A 23 -3.75 -25.44 -38.95
CA VAL A 23 -3.67 -24.75 -40.25
C VAL A 23 -4.66 -25.42 -41.21
N ASN A 24 -5.58 -24.65 -41.82
CA ASN A 24 -6.32 -25.12 -42.99
C ASN A 24 -5.45 -24.91 -44.22
N ALA A 25 -5.07 -26.01 -44.87
CA ALA A 25 -4.73 -26.04 -46.27
C ALA A 25 -6.00 -26.43 -47.03
N GLU A 26 -6.47 -25.57 -47.93
CA GLU A 26 -7.36 -25.98 -49.00
C GLU A 26 -6.63 -25.81 -50.32
N ALA A 27 -6.52 -26.92 -51.04
CA ALA A 27 -6.09 -26.98 -52.42
C ALA A 27 -7.27 -26.65 -53.33
N VAL A 28 -7.05 -25.72 -54.28
CA VAL A 28 -7.80 -25.69 -55.54
C VAL A 28 -6.80 -25.30 -56.65
N ASP A 29 -6.75 -26.16 -57.66
CA ASP A 29 -5.95 -26.06 -58.88
C ASP A 29 -6.69 -25.24 -59.95
N SER A 30 -6.01 -24.25 -60.55
CA SER A 30 -5.88 -24.08 -62.02
C SER A 30 -5.38 -22.70 -62.42
N SER A 31 -4.30 -22.72 -63.20
CA SER A 31 -3.86 -21.78 -64.24
C SER A 31 -3.83 -20.27 -63.92
N ASN A 32 -2.63 -19.71 -63.73
CA ASN A 32 -2.10 -18.60 -64.53
C ASN A 32 -0.66 -18.26 -64.13
N ASN A 33 0.19 -18.09 -65.14
CA ASN A 33 1.59 -17.72 -65.05
C ASN A 33 1.74 -16.28 -64.50
N VAL A 34 2.15 -16.14 -63.25
CA VAL A 34 2.74 -14.90 -62.71
C VAL A 34 3.87 -15.29 -61.76
N THR A 35 5.09 -14.90 -62.11
CA THR A 35 6.29 -14.99 -61.27
C THR A 35 6.08 -14.15 -60.01
N SER A 36 5.52 -14.75 -58.96
CA SER A 36 5.39 -14.11 -57.66
C SER A 36 6.74 -14.21 -56.95
N ALA A 37 7.38 -13.06 -56.74
CA ALA A 37 8.49 -12.95 -55.82
C ALA A 37 8.02 -13.47 -54.45
N VAL A 38 8.64 -14.54 -53.97
CA VAL A 38 8.43 -15.02 -52.60
C VAL A 38 9.09 -14.01 -51.67
N GLU A 39 8.34 -13.00 -51.27
CA GLU A 39 8.70 -12.19 -50.11
C GLU A 39 8.69 -13.13 -48.91
N THR A 40 9.88 -13.46 -48.40
CA THR A 40 10.04 -14.10 -47.09
C THR A 40 9.23 -13.31 -46.07
N PRO A 41 8.27 -13.92 -45.34
CA PRO A 41 7.47 -13.21 -44.38
C PRO A 41 8.40 -12.63 -43.32
N VAL A 42 8.45 -11.29 -43.26
CA VAL A 42 9.15 -10.58 -42.19
C VAL A 42 8.47 -10.99 -40.89
N ALA A 43 9.17 -11.78 -40.08
CA ALA A 43 8.69 -12.25 -38.79
C ALA A 43 8.23 -11.03 -37.97
N THR A 44 6.92 -10.88 -37.81
CA THR A 44 6.37 -9.82 -36.97
C THR A 44 6.83 -10.13 -35.54
N PRO A 45 7.58 -9.23 -34.88
CA PRO A 45 8.08 -9.51 -33.54
C PRO A 45 6.89 -9.76 -32.62
N THR A 46 6.81 -10.96 -32.05
CA THR A 46 5.79 -11.29 -31.06
C THR A 46 5.92 -10.29 -29.90
N PRO A 47 4.85 -9.57 -29.51
CA PRO A 47 4.95 -8.60 -28.43
C PRO A 47 5.48 -9.28 -27.17
N ALA A 48 6.53 -8.71 -26.58
CA ALA A 48 7.08 -9.24 -25.33
C ALA A 48 5.99 -9.27 -24.26
N LEU A 49 5.73 -10.46 -23.70
CA LEU A 49 4.74 -10.64 -22.65
C LEU A 49 5.16 -9.84 -21.40
N LEU A 50 4.22 -9.11 -20.81
CA LEU A 50 4.47 -8.39 -19.57
C LEU A 50 4.75 -9.40 -18.44
N ASP A 51 5.86 -9.21 -17.73
CA ASP A 51 6.22 -10.01 -16.57
C ASP A 51 6.74 -9.13 -15.43
N GLY A 52 6.55 -9.59 -14.20
CA GLY A 52 6.97 -8.88 -13.00
C GLY A 52 6.09 -7.68 -12.62
N ILE A 53 6.63 -6.81 -11.78
CA ILE A 53 5.93 -5.63 -11.25
C ILE A 53 6.07 -4.48 -12.23
N VAL A 54 4.96 -4.04 -12.81
CA VAL A 54 4.92 -3.03 -13.87
C VAL A 54 4.17 -1.80 -13.39
N LYS A 55 4.70 -0.61 -13.67
CA LYS A 55 4.05 0.67 -13.38
C LYS A 55 3.41 1.23 -14.64
N LYS A 56 2.12 1.56 -14.58
CA LYS A 56 1.37 2.24 -15.66
C LYS A 56 0.78 3.51 -15.08
N GLY A 57 1.39 4.65 -15.40
CA GLY A 57 1.08 5.94 -14.79
C GLY A 57 1.29 5.92 -13.27
N SER A 58 0.24 6.27 -12.51
CA SER A 58 0.27 6.28 -11.03
C SER A 58 -0.01 4.92 -10.39
N ARG A 59 -0.38 3.90 -11.18
CA ARG A 59 -0.80 2.58 -10.70
C ARG A 59 0.30 1.55 -10.94
N THR A 60 0.41 0.61 -10.01
CA THR A 60 1.37 -0.50 -10.08
C THR A 60 0.60 -1.81 -10.16
N TYR A 61 1.02 -2.69 -11.06
CA TYR A 61 0.42 -3.98 -11.37
C TYR A 61 1.48 -5.07 -11.26
N PHE A 62 1.05 -6.32 -11.18
CA PHE A 62 1.93 -7.48 -11.21
C PHE A 62 1.44 -8.43 -12.28
N TYR A 63 2.34 -8.84 -13.17
CA TYR A 63 2.09 -9.80 -14.23
C TYR A 63 2.98 -11.03 -14.01
N LYS A 64 2.48 -12.18 -14.44
CA LYS A 64 3.25 -13.42 -14.62
C LYS A 64 2.91 -13.99 -15.98
N ASN A 65 3.89 -14.10 -16.87
CA ASN A 65 3.70 -14.63 -18.22
C ASN A 65 2.51 -13.96 -18.95
N GLY A 66 2.42 -12.63 -18.92
CA GLY A 66 1.32 -11.87 -19.52
C GLY A 66 0.02 -11.82 -18.70
N VAL A 67 -0.15 -12.66 -17.67
CA VAL A 67 -1.37 -12.72 -16.86
C VAL A 67 -1.28 -11.78 -15.65
N MET A 68 -2.25 -10.87 -15.54
CA MET A 68 -2.33 -9.95 -14.41
C MET A 68 -2.73 -10.67 -13.11
N GLN A 69 -1.88 -10.53 -12.11
CA GLN A 69 -2.06 -11.11 -10.79
C GLN A 69 -2.96 -10.21 -9.92
N LYS A 70 -3.91 -10.83 -9.21
CA LYS A 70 -4.92 -10.16 -8.39
C LYS A 70 -5.04 -10.85 -7.03
N ASN A 71 -5.47 -10.11 -6.01
CA ASN A 71 -5.67 -10.60 -4.64
C ASN A 71 -4.46 -11.36 -4.06
N CYS A 72 -3.24 -10.93 -4.39
CA CYS A 72 -2.02 -11.62 -4.02
C CYS A 72 -0.94 -10.67 -3.53
N TRP A 73 -0.01 -11.20 -2.74
CA TRP A 73 1.23 -10.52 -2.44
C TRP A 73 2.18 -10.56 -3.65
N SER A 74 3.06 -9.58 -3.78
CA SER A 74 4.28 -9.72 -4.56
C SER A 74 5.13 -10.89 -4.02
N PRO A 75 6.03 -11.49 -4.83
CA PRO A 75 6.89 -12.58 -4.37
C PRO A 75 7.68 -12.25 -3.09
N ASP A 76 8.17 -11.01 -2.99
CA ASP A 76 8.90 -10.50 -1.82
C ASP A 76 8.01 -10.05 -0.64
N LYS A 77 6.68 -10.19 -0.77
CA LYS A 77 5.66 -9.82 0.22
C LYS A 77 5.73 -8.35 0.65
N LYS A 78 6.23 -7.46 -0.21
CA LYS A 78 6.28 -6.02 0.04
C LYS A 78 5.07 -5.28 -0.52
N GLN A 79 4.41 -5.76 -1.56
CA GLN A 79 3.23 -5.12 -2.15
C GLN A 79 2.07 -6.10 -2.18
N TYR A 80 0.84 -5.59 -2.16
CA TYR A 80 -0.35 -6.41 -2.30
C TYR A 80 -1.24 -5.86 -3.42
N PHE A 81 -1.56 -6.72 -4.38
CA PHE A 81 -2.38 -6.41 -5.54
C PHE A 81 -3.83 -6.76 -5.21
N GLY A 82 -4.70 -5.75 -5.22
CA GLY A 82 -6.10 -5.91 -4.84
C GLY A 82 -6.93 -6.64 -5.89
N LYS A 83 -8.25 -6.57 -5.72
CA LYS A 83 -9.25 -7.19 -6.61
C LYS A 83 -9.08 -6.77 -8.07
N ASN A 84 -8.68 -5.53 -8.30
CA ASN A 84 -8.52 -4.94 -9.63
C ASN A 84 -7.09 -5.11 -10.18
N GLY A 85 -6.21 -5.87 -9.50
CA GLY A 85 -4.82 -6.06 -9.89
C GLY A 85 -3.90 -4.88 -9.60
N VAL A 86 -4.45 -3.78 -9.07
CA VAL A 86 -3.68 -2.60 -8.66
C VAL A 86 -3.11 -2.80 -7.26
N ALA A 87 -1.83 -2.46 -7.07
CA ALA A 87 -1.20 -2.43 -5.76
C ALA A 87 -1.92 -1.44 -4.83
N TYR A 88 -2.18 -1.85 -3.59
CA TYR A 88 -2.67 -0.91 -2.58
C TYR A 88 -1.62 0.16 -2.31
N ALA A 89 -2.00 1.43 -2.49
CA ALA A 89 -1.15 2.58 -2.22
C ALA A 89 -1.95 3.71 -1.59
N ALA A 90 -1.31 4.50 -0.73
CA ALA A 90 -1.91 5.68 -0.14
C ALA A 90 -2.08 6.80 -1.18
N PRO A 91 -3.14 7.63 -1.08
CA PRO A 91 -3.32 8.75 -2.01
C PRO A 91 -2.22 9.80 -1.82
N LYS A 92 -1.90 10.51 -2.90
CA LYS A 92 -0.99 11.65 -2.87
C LYS A 92 -1.75 12.87 -2.29
N VAL A 93 -1.44 13.22 -1.04
CA VAL A 93 -2.03 14.39 -0.36
C VAL A 93 -0.92 15.39 -0.03
N SER A 94 -1.15 16.67 -0.34
CA SER A 94 -0.18 17.73 -0.06
C SER A 94 0.15 17.79 1.43
N GLY A 95 1.42 18.00 1.76
CA GLY A 95 1.89 18.01 3.15
C GLY A 95 1.91 16.64 3.86
N CYS A 96 1.46 15.54 3.24
CA CYS A 96 1.36 14.21 3.85
C CYS A 96 2.17 13.16 3.06
N LYS A 97 3.46 13.38 2.87
CA LYS A 97 4.31 12.59 1.95
C LYS A 97 4.52 11.13 2.36
N LYS A 98 4.39 10.81 3.64
CA LYS A 98 4.57 9.49 4.28
C LYS A 98 3.24 8.92 4.78
N ASN A 99 2.11 9.41 4.28
CA ASN A 99 0.82 8.84 4.65
C ASN A 99 0.71 7.38 4.19
N ILE A 100 -0.21 6.68 4.85
CA ILE A 100 -0.49 5.28 4.54
C ILE A 100 -1.98 5.06 4.26
N VAL A 101 -2.28 3.93 3.65
CA VAL A 101 -3.61 3.32 3.65
C VAL A 101 -3.56 1.98 4.39
N VAL A 102 -4.55 1.72 5.24
CA VAL A 102 -4.65 0.45 5.96
C VAL A 102 -5.64 -0.46 5.25
N LYS A 103 -5.23 -1.69 4.93
CA LYS A 103 -6.06 -2.69 4.25
C LYS A 103 -6.06 -4.02 4.99
N LYS A 104 -7.22 -4.66 5.02
CA LYS A 104 -7.39 -6.01 5.56
C LYS A 104 -7.01 -7.02 4.48
N ILE A 105 -6.09 -7.93 4.81
CA ILE A 105 -5.64 -9.02 3.95
C ILE A 105 -5.68 -10.29 4.80
N GLY A 106 -6.60 -11.19 4.44
CA GLY A 106 -6.99 -12.30 5.31
C GLY A 106 -7.48 -11.79 6.67
N LYS A 107 -6.89 -12.30 7.76
CA LYS A 107 -7.23 -11.92 9.15
C LYS A 107 -6.43 -10.74 9.70
N LYS A 108 -5.52 -10.17 8.91
CA LYS A 108 -4.55 -9.15 9.37
C LYS A 108 -4.76 -7.82 8.64
N TYR A 109 -4.35 -6.74 9.29
CA TYR A 109 -4.34 -5.40 8.71
C TYR A 109 -2.90 -4.97 8.44
N TYR A 110 -2.67 -4.41 7.26
CA TYR A 110 -1.37 -3.93 6.80
C TYR A 110 -1.48 -2.48 6.33
N GLY A 111 -0.41 -1.71 6.52
CA GLY A 111 -0.29 -0.35 6.03
C GLY A 111 0.53 -0.32 4.74
N PHE A 112 0.10 0.44 3.74
CA PHE A 112 0.81 0.63 2.49
C PHE A 112 1.08 2.13 2.27
N ASP A 113 2.31 2.47 1.90
CA ASP A 113 2.70 3.84 1.59
C ASP A 113 2.19 4.29 0.21
N ARG A 114 2.54 5.52 -0.20
CA ARG A 114 2.14 6.10 -1.49
C ARG A 114 2.74 5.41 -2.71
N ASN A 115 3.80 4.63 -2.52
CA ASN A 115 4.44 3.83 -3.56
C ASN A 115 3.89 2.38 -3.58
N GLY A 116 3.00 2.07 -2.66
CA GLY A 116 2.34 0.78 -2.53
C GLY A 116 3.15 -0.26 -1.77
N PHE A 117 4.23 0.15 -1.09
CA PHE A 117 5.01 -0.73 -0.25
C PHE A 117 4.41 -0.85 1.14
N LYS A 118 4.37 -2.08 1.65
CA LYS A 118 4.01 -2.42 3.02
C LYS A 118 4.97 -1.73 3.96
N VAL A 119 4.42 -1.00 4.92
CA VAL A 119 5.22 -0.27 5.90
C VAL A 119 5.91 -1.20 6.90
N LYS A 120 7.05 -0.73 7.42
CA LYS A 120 7.83 -1.43 8.44
C LYS A 120 7.30 -1.10 9.84
N LYS A 121 7.97 -1.60 10.88
CA LYS A 121 7.66 -1.30 12.27
C LYS A 121 7.69 0.21 12.52
N GLY A 122 6.66 0.73 13.19
CA GLY A 122 6.62 2.13 13.59
C GLY A 122 5.22 2.69 13.70
N VAL A 123 5.15 3.96 14.09
CA VAL A 123 3.92 4.75 14.06
C VAL A 123 3.83 5.47 12.72
N TYR A 124 2.66 5.40 12.09
CA TYR A 124 2.31 6.07 10.85
C TYR A 124 0.94 6.74 11.02
N ALA A 125 0.60 7.66 10.13
CA ALA A 125 -0.75 8.22 10.05
C ALA A 125 -1.29 8.11 8.62
N ASP A 126 -2.62 7.99 8.49
CA ASP A 126 -3.26 8.18 7.20
C ASP A 126 -3.38 9.67 6.84
N ALA A 127 -3.91 9.96 5.66
CA ALA A 127 -4.09 11.34 5.19
C ALA A 127 -4.97 12.20 6.11
N LYS A 128 -5.82 11.58 6.93
CA LYS A 128 -6.72 12.25 7.87
C LYS A 128 -6.08 12.45 9.24
N GLY A 129 -4.83 12.04 9.43
CA GLY A 129 -4.15 12.12 10.71
C GLY A 129 -4.47 10.97 11.68
N THR A 130 -5.17 9.92 11.24
CA THR A 130 -5.44 8.76 12.13
C THR A 130 -4.16 7.97 12.33
N PRO A 131 -3.68 7.78 13.57
CA PRO A 131 -2.44 7.06 13.83
C PRO A 131 -2.64 5.54 13.86
N TYR A 132 -1.61 4.81 13.42
CA TYR A 132 -1.54 3.36 13.46
C TYR A 132 -0.13 2.93 13.87
N TYR A 133 -0.04 1.81 14.59
CA TYR A 133 1.24 1.18 14.91
C TYR A 133 1.35 -0.18 14.21
N PHE A 134 2.49 -0.41 13.57
CA PHE A 134 2.83 -1.66 12.89
C PHE A 134 3.99 -2.37 13.58
N ASP A 135 3.95 -3.69 13.59
CA ASP A 135 5.03 -4.55 14.07
C ASP A 135 6.14 -4.76 13.01
N LYS A 136 7.15 -5.57 13.34
CA LYS A 136 8.27 -5.89 12.43
C LYS A 136 7.84 -6.60 11.13
N LYS A 137 6.66 -7.23 11.12
CA LYS A 137 6.10 -7.91 9.94
C LYS A 137 5.20 -6.98 9.11
N GLY A 138 5.03 -5.72 9.54
CA GLY A 138 4.15 -4.74 8.91
C GLY A 138 2.66 -4.96 9.25
N VAL A 139 2.37 -5.74 10.29
CA VAL A 139 0.99 -6.01 10.75
C VAL A 139 0.59 -4.96 11.78
N ARG A 140 -0.62 -4.41 11.63
CA ARG A 140 -1.18 -3.44 12.58
C ARG A 140 -1.39 -4.09 13.95
N VAL A 141 -0.82 -3.50 14.99
CA VAL A 141 -1.09 -3.87 16.38
C VAL A 141 -2.32 -3.10 16.86
N ALA A 142 -3.45 -3.79 16.99
CA ALA A 142 -4.75 -3.17 17.30
C ALA A 142 -4.73 -2.39 18.62
N LYS A 143 -4.29 -3.01 19.73
CA LYS A 143 -4.24 -2.39 21.06
C LYS A 143 -3.48 -1.05 21.03
N LYS A 144 -2.25 -1.06 20.51
CA LYS A 144 -1.40 0.15 20.44
C LYS A 144 -1.96 1.19 19.47
N SER A 145 -2.55 0.78 18.35
CA SER A 145 -3.20 1.73 17.41
C SER A 145 -4.41 2.40 18.04
N ASN A 146 -5.21 1.67 18.82
CA ASN A 146 -6.36 2.23 19.53
C ASN A 146 -5.95 3.20 20.64
N GLN A 147 -4.89 2.86 21.40
CA GLN A 147 -4.30 3.77 22.40
C GLN A 147 -3.82 5.08 21.75
N LEU A 148 -3.09 4.98 20.63
CA LEU A 148 -2.64 6.16 19.89
C LEU A 148 -3.83 7.00 19.39
N LYS A 149 -4.85 6.36 18.82
CA LYS A 149 -6.05 7.05 18.32
C LYS A 149 -6.81 7.77 19.43
N ALA A 150 -6.89 7.19 20.62
CA ALA A 150 -7.52 7.83 21.77
C ALA A 150 -6.69 9.02 22.28
N ALA A 151 -5.38 8.84 22.43
CA ALA A 151 -4.46 9.88 22.91
C ALA A 151 -4.23 11.01 21.89
N SER A 152 -4.51 10.78 20.60
CA SER A 152 -4.31 11.78 19.54
C SER A 152 -5.53 12.65 19.26
N LYS A 153 -6.62 12.52 20.03
CA LYS A 153 -7.81 13.35 19.84
C LYS A 153 -7.48 14.81 20.14
N ASN A 154 -8.16 15.72 19.44
CA ASN A 154 -8.04 17.15 19.72
C ASN A 154 -8.37 17.42 21.20
N LYS A 155 -7.56 18.26 21.85
CA LYS A 155 -7.59 18.61 23.28
C LYS A 155 -7.34 17.45 24.26
N ALA A 156 -6.95 16.27 23.80
CA ALA A 156 -6.48 15.20 24.69
C ALA A 156 -5.18 15.61 25.41
N ASP A 157 -4.86 14.91 26.51
CA ASP A 157 -3.62 15.12 27.25
C ASP A 157 -2.39 14.77 26.41
N GLY A 158 -1.57 15.79 26.11
CA GLY A 158 -0.34 15.65 25.34
C GLY A 158 0.71 14.77 26.01
N ALA A 159 0.73 14.69 27.34
CA ALA A 159 1.67 13.85 28.07
C ALA A 159 1.43 12.35 27.80
N VAL A 160 0.16 11.93 27.74
CA VAL A 160 -0.22 10.56 27.39
C VAL A 160 0.26 10.20 25.98
N LEU A 161 0.05 11.10 25.02
CA LEU A 161 0.49 10.88 23.65
C LEU A 161 2.02 10.81 23.54
N ARG A 162 2.75 11.71 24.21
CA ARG A 162 4.21 11.67 24.26
C ARG A 162 4.73 10.36 24.83
N LYS A 163 4.14 9.86 25.92
CA LYS A 163 4.52 8.58 26.53
C LYS A 163 4.38 7.42 25.54
N LEU A 164 3.32 7.40 24.73
CA LEU A 164 3.09 6.36 23.73
C LEU A 164 4.05 6.43 22.53
N LEU A 165 4.48 7.64 22.15
CA LEU A 165 5.34 7.89 21.00
C LEU A 165 6.84 7.84 21.32
N GLY A 166 7.21 8.11 22.58
CA GLY A 166 8.59 8.23 23.01
C GLY A 166 9.22 9.56 22.60
N ARG A 167 10.55 9.58 22.49
CA ARG A 167 11.32 10.81 22.24
C ARG A 167 11.19 11.25 20.77
N PRO A 168 10.79 12.51 20.49
CA PRO A 168 10.81 13.05 19.14
C PRO A 168 12.25 13.30 18.68
N SER A 169 12.47 13.29 17.35
CA SER A 169 13.77 13.63 16.77
C SER A 169 14.02 15.14 16.73
N LYS A 170 12.95 15.94 16.69
CA LYS A 170 13.02 17.41 16.72
C LYS A 170 11.76 17.98 17.35
N THR A 171 11.91 19.05 18.12
CA THR A 171 10.82 19.86 18.66
C THR A 171 11.02 21.28 18.17
N LYS A 172 10.00 21.85 17.50
CA LYS A 172 9.95 23.28 17.17
C LYS A 172 8.91 23.94 18.06
N THR A 173 9.31 25.05 18.66
CA THR A 173 8.44 25.91 19.47
C THR A 173 8.02 27.11 18.63
N LEU A 174 6.75 27.49 18.73
CA LEU A 174 6.14 28.60 18.01
C LEU A 174 5.37 29.47 19.01
N SER A 175 5.23 30.76 18.70
CA SER A 175 4.26 31.61 19.39
C SER A 175 2.86 31.05 19.17
N SER A 176 2.04 31.06 20.22
CA SER A 176 0.63 30.66 20.11
C SER A 176 -0.25 31.88 20.00
N CYS A 177 -1.33 31.78 19.21
CA CYS A 177 -2.43 32.74 19.20
C CYS A 177 -3.63 32.26 20.04
N ASN A 178 -3.54 31.08 20.66
CA ASN A 178 -4.64 30.50 21.42
C ASN A 178 -4.63 30.97 22.88
N ILE A 179 -5.78 31.47 23.36
CA ILE A 179 -5.97 31.84 24.76
C ILE A 179 -5.68 30.63 25.66
N GLY A 180 -4.92 30.86 26.74
CA GLY A 180 -4.52 29.82 27.70
C GLY A 180 -3.40 28.91 27.21
N ILE A 181 -2.83 29.17 26.02
CA ILE A 181 -1.68 28.44 25.47
C ILE A 181 -0.48 29.38 25.40
N SER A 182 0.58 29.02 26.11
CA SER A 182 1.82 29.79 26.13
C SER A 182 2.59 29.66 24.82
N LYS A 183 2.68 28.45 24.27
CA LYS A 183 3.52 28.10 23.12
C LYS A 183 2.93 26.91 22.38
N ASP A 184 3.01 26.95 21.05
CA ASP A 184 2.68 25.80 20.21
C ASP A 184 3.94 24.97 19.94
N LEU A 185 3.78 23.66 19.92
CA LEU A 185 4.87 22.71 19.75
C LEU A 185 4.61 21.85 18.51
N LYS A 186 5.56 21.82 17.59
CA LYS A 186 5.61 20.84 16.49
C LYS A 186 6.68 19.82 16.78
N LEU A 187 6.27 18.61 17.14
CA LEU A 187 7.13 17.47 17.36
C LEU A 187 7.29 16.69 16.05
N THR A 188 8.53 16.35 15.72
CA THR A 188 8.88 15.55 14.55
C THR A 188 9.28 14.15 14.99
N TYR A 189 8.64 13.15 14.39
CA TYR A 189 9.02 11.74 14.48
C TYR A 189 9.39 11.21 13.08
N ALA A 190 9.79 9.94 13.00
CA ALA A 190 10.23 9.33 11.75
C ALA A 190 9.23 9.49 10.59
N ASN A 191 7.93 9.24 10.86
CA ASN A 191 6.89 9.20 9.83
C ASN A 191 5.72 10.17 10.06
N ILE A 192 5.68 10.85 11.21
CA ILE A 192 4.57 11.73 11.60
C ILE A 192 5.08 13.04 12.20
N PHE A 193 4.24 14.05 12.12
CA PHE A 193 4.29 15.23 12.97
C PHE A 193 3.19 15.15 14.03
N VAL A 194 3.48 15.69 15.21
CA VAL A 194 2.49 15.90 16.28
C VAL A 194 2.49 17.37 16.63
N GLN A 195 1.31 17.94 16.73
CA GLN A 195 1.11 19.34 17.12
C GLN A 195 0.47 19.37 18.50
N LEU A 196 1.10 20.08 19.43
CA LEU A 196 0.63 20.25 20.80
C LEU A 196 0.58 21.73 21.18
N GLY A 197 -0.25 22.09 22.15
CA GLY A 197 -0.24 23.40 22.81
C GLY A 197 0.22 23.25 24.25
N LYS A 198 1.23 24.02 24.68
CA LYS A 198 1.66 24.06 26.08
C LYS A 198 0.80 25.08 26.83
N LYS A 199 0.01 24.61 27.79
CA LYS A 199 -0.89 25.45 28.58
C LYS A 199 -0.10 26.43 29.46
N THR A 200 -0.65 27.62 29.69
CA THR A 200 -0.09 28.61 30.62
C THR A 200 -0.06 28.09 32.06
N THR A 201 -1.07 27.29 32.44
CA THR A 201 -1.20 26.64 33.75
C THR A 201 -0.37 25.37 33.90
N GLY A 202 0.41 24.99 32.88
CA GLY A 202 1.16 23.74 32.86
C GLY A 202 0.43 22.57 32.18
N GLY A 203 1.23 21.61 31.70
CA GLY A 203 0.76 20.50 30.88
C GLY A 203 0.60 20.85 29.39
N GLU A 204 0.18 19.86 28.60
CA GLU A 204 0.09 19.96 27.15
C GLU A 204 -1.27 19.45 26.66
N ILE A 205 -1.81 20.05 25.60
CA ILE A 205 -2.98 19.56 24.88
C ILE A 205 -2.60 19.15 23.47
N VAL A 206 -3.28 18.16 22.91
CA VAL A 206 -3.06 17.70 21.53
C VAL A 206 -3.88 18.54 20.56
N TYR A 207 -3.25 19.06 19.51
CA TYR A 207 -3.96 19.62 18.35
C TYR A 207 -4.24 18.56 17.31
N GLY A 208 -3.27 17.69 17.05
CA GLY A 208 -3.45 16.55 16.16
C GLY A 208 -2.15 15.87 15.73
N ILE A 209 -2.31 14.86 14.88
CA ILE A 209 -1.23 14.12 14.24
C ILE A 209 -1.37 14.27 12.73
N GLN A 210 -0.24 14.39 12.04
CA GLN A 210 -0.20 14.44 10.58
C GLN A 210 0.87 13.48 10.06
N ALA A 211 0.62 12.83 8.93
CA ALA A 211 1.68 12.15 8.21
C ALA A 211 2.72 13.18 7.72
N ARG A 212 4.01 12.84 7.82
CA ARG A 212 5.10 13.74 7.40
C ARG A 212 5.22 13.85 5.89
#